data_AF-A0A2D9FSD9-F1
#
_entry.id   AF-A0A2D9FSD9-F1
#
_cell.length_a   1.000
_cell.length_b   1.000
_cell.length_c   1.000
_cell.angle_alpha   90.00
_cell.angle_beta   90.00
_cell.angle_gamma   90.00
#
_symmetry.space_group_name_H-M   'P 1'
#
loop_
_entity.id
_entity.type
_entity.pdbx_description
1 polymer ?
#
loop_
_entity_poly.entity_id
_entity_poly.type
_entity_poly.pdbx_seq_one_letter_code
_entity_poly.pdbx_strand_id
1 'polypeptide(L)' 'MDLKNKSKKELQQKVNELENLIAKKGVGSSYLSKAERIQRDVNLALILGGAATLVGAAAWTLLKSRGE' A
#
# COMPACT_ATOMS: atom_id res chain seq x y z
N MET A 1 -37.07 0.76 -11.16
CA MET A 1 -36.15 1.68 -10.47
C MET A 1 -36.44 3.09 -10.96
N ASP A 2 -36.66 4.03 -10.04
CA ASP A 2 -37.04 5.41 -10.34
C ASP A 2 -36.00 6.11 -11.24
N LEU A 3 -36.45 6.91 -12.23
CA LEU A 3 -35.60 7.68 -13.15
C LEU A 3 -34.58 8.52 -12.38
N LYS A 4 -35.02 9.10 -11.26
CA LYS A 4 -34.18 9.87 -10.34
C LYS A 4 -32.99 9.07 -9.80
N ASN A 5 -33.20 7.81 -9.42
CA ASN A 5 -32.14 6.95 -8.90
C ASN A 5 -31.14 6.55 -9.99
N LYS A 6 -31.62 6.33 -11.22
CA LYS A 6 -30.75 6.04 -12.36
C LYS A 6 -29.87 7.25 -12.70
N SER A 7 -30.46 8.45 -12.80
CA SER A 7 -29.70 9.69 -13.06
C SER A 7 -28.70 10.00 -11.95
N LYS A 8 -29.07 9.81 -10.67
CA LYS A 8 -28.14 9.98 -9.55
C LYS A 8 -26.95 9.03 -9.64
N LYS A 9 -27.20 7.75 -9.96
CA LYS A 9 -26.16 6.73 -10.08
C LYS A 9 -25.19 7.05 -11.23
N GLU A 10 -25.69 7.47 -12.38
CA GLU A 10 -24.86 7.86 -13.52
C GLU A 10 -23.99 9.09 -13.20
N LEU A 11 -24.56 10.11 -12.56
CA LEU A 11 -23.81 11.28 -12.11
C LEU A 11 -22.70 10.90 -11.13
N GLN A 12 -23.01 10.07 -10.14
CA GLN A 12 -22.05 9.63 -9.13
C GLN A 12 -20.93 8.79 -9.76
N GLN A 13 -21.26 7.96 -10.75
CA GLN A 13 -20.27 7.21 -11.51
C GLN A 13 -19.34 8.14 -12.31
N LYS A 14 -19.87 9.19 -12.93
CA LYS A 14 -19.05 10.19 -13.64
C LYS A 14 -18.15 10.99 -12.71
N VAL A 15 -18.64 11.38 -11.53
CA VAL A 15 -17.81 12.04 -10.50
C VAL A 15 -16.65 11.13 -10.10
N ASN A 16 -16.92 9.86 -9.78
CA ASN A 16 -15.87 8.90 -9.41
C ASN A 16 -14.86 8.65 -10.54
N GLU A 17 -15.30 8.65 -11.80
CA GLU A 17 -14.41 8.55 -12.96
C GLU A 17 -13.46 9.76 -13.06
N LEU A 18 -13.97 10.97 -12.81
CA LEU A 18 -13.17 12.19 -12.80
C LEU A 18 -12.18 12.24 -11.63
N GLU A 19 -12.63 11.89 -10.42
CA GLU A 19 -11.76 11.81 -9.24
C GLU A 19 -10.61 10.84 -9.47
N ASN A 20 -10.89 9.65 -10.02
CA ASN A 20 -9.85 8.69 -10.39
C ASN A 20 -8.89 9.22 -11.46
N LEU A 21 -9.40 9.97 -12.44
CA LEU A 21 -8.58 10.61 -13.46
C LEU A 21 -7.64 11.64 -12.85
N ILE A 22 -8.13 12.48 -11.93
CA ILE A 22 -7.32 13.47 -11.22
C ILE A 22 -6.30 12.77 -10.32
N ALA A 23 -6.70 11.73 -9.59
CA ALA A 23 -5.79 10.98 -8.73
C ALA A 23 -4.64 10.32 -9.53
N LYS A 24 -4.92 9.85 -10.76
CA LYS A 24 -3.91 9.17 -11.60
C LYS A 24 -3.11 10.13 -12.49
N LYS A 25 -3.74 11.16 -13.04
CA LYS A 25 -3.16 12.04 -14.08
C LYS A 25 -3.18 13.53 -13.74
N GLY A 26 -3.78 13.91 -12.61
CA GLY A 26 -3.83 15.30 -12.16
C GLY A 26 -2.46 15.83 -11.74
N VAL A 27 -2.38 17.15 -11.60
CA VAL A 27 -1.15 17.81 -11.12
C VAL A 27 -0.81 17.28 -9.73
N GLY A 28 0.41 16.76 -9.57
CA GLY A 28 0.84 16.16 -8.31
C GLY A 28 0.64 14.64 -8.21
N SER A 29 -0.07 13.99 -9.14
CA SER A 29 -0.31 12.53 -9.10
C SER A 29 0.98 11.72 -9.14
N SER A 30 1.99 12.19 -9.88
CA SER A 30 3.31 11.56 -9.95
C SER A 30 4.06 11.62 -8.61
N TYR A 31 3.96 12.75 -7.89
CA TYR A 31 4.57 12.91 -6.58
C TYR A 31 3.87 12.06 -5.52
N LEU A 32 2.53 12.04 -5.52
CA LEU A 32 1.75 11.18 -4.63
C LEU A 32 2.06 9.70 -4.88
N SER A 33 2.04 9.25 -6.15
CA SER A 33 2.38 7.86 -6.49
C SER A 33 3.81 7.51 -6.10
N LYS A 34 4.75 8.44 -6.22
CA LYS A 34 6.15 8.23 -5.79
C LYS A 34 6.24 8.09 -4.27
N ALA A 35 5.54 8.95 -3.51
CA ALA A 35 5.50 8.89 -2.06
C ALA A 35 4.88 7.58 -1.56
N GLU A 36 3.76 7.14 -2.15
CA GLU A 36 3.11 5.86 -1.84
C GLU A 36 4.04 4.67 -2.11
N ARG A 37 4.76 4.67 -3.24
CA ARG A 37 5.75 3.61 -3.53
C ARG A 37 6.85 3.58 -2.48
N ILE A 38 7.43 4.73 -2.15
CA ILE A 38 8.50 4.82 -1.14
C ILE A 38 7.98 4.32 0.22
N GLN A 39 6.80 4.76 0.64
CA GLN A 39 6.20 4.32 1.90
C GLN A 39 5.98 2.82 1.93
N ARG A 40 5.47 2.23 0.84
CA ARG A 40 5.31 0.79 0.71
C ARG A 40 6.63 0.06 0.78
N ASP A 41 7.65 0.53 0.08
CA ASP A 41 8.96 -0.11 0.03
C ASP A 41 9.65 -0.06 1.41
N VAL A 42 9.50 1.04 2.14
CA VAL A 42 9.95 1.16 3.54
C VAL A 42 9.21 0.18 4.44
N ASN A 43 7.88 0.08 4.34
CA ASN A 43 7.10 -0.88 5.13
C ASN A 43 7.54 -2.33 4.84
N LEU A 44 7.75 -2.67 3.57
CA LEU A 44 8.24 -4.00 3.19
C LEU A 44 9.65 -4.26 3.75
N ALA A 45 10.55 -3.27 3.65
CA ALA A 45 11.90 -3.39 4.20
C ALA A 45 11.88 -3.60 5.72
N LEU A 46 11.04 -2.86 6.45
CA LEU A 46 10.90 -3.00 7.90
C LEU A 46 10.36 -4.39 8.28
N ILE A 47 9.33 -4.87 7.59
CA ILE A 47 8.75 -6.19 7.86
C ILE A 47 9.77 -7.30 7.57
N LEU A 48 10.35 -7.29 6.37
CA LEU A 48 11.29 -8.33 5.95
C LEU A 48 12.58 -8.30 6.75
N GLY A 49 13.16 -7.10 6.97
CA GLY A 49 14.36 -6.93 7.76
C GLY A 49 14.14 -7.30 9.23
N GLY A 50 13.01 -6.90 9.81
CA GLY A 50 12.63 -7.29 11.16
C GLY A 50 12.47 -8.81 11.32
N ALA A 51 11.74 -9.45 10.40
CA ALA A 51 11.57 -10.90 10.41
C ALA A 51 12.90 -11.64 10.26
N ALA A 52 13.75 -11.22 9.32
CA ALA A 52 15.08 -11.81 9.11
C ALA A 52 15.96 -11.68 10.36
N THR A 53 15.90 -10.53 11.04
CA THR A 53 16.66 -10.28 12.27
C THR A 53 16.20 -11.20 13.39
N LEU A 54 14.89 -11.37 13.58
CA LEU A 54 14.33 -12.28 14.58
C LEU A 54 14.72 -13.74 14.31
N VAL A 55 14.61 -14.18 13.06
CA VAL A 55 14.99 -15.53 12.63
C VAL A 55 16.49 -15.76 12.86
N GLY A 56 17.34 -14.82 12.45
CA GLY A 56 18.78 -14.90 12.65
C GLY A 56 19.17 -14.96 14.13
N ALA A 57 18.56 -14.11 14.96
CA ALA A 57 18.80 -14.11 16.40
C ALA A 57 18.36 -15.43 17.06
N ALA A 58 17.19 -15.96 16.70
CA ALA A 58 16.71 -17.24 17.20
C ALA A 58 17.64 -18.39 16.79
N ALA A 59 18.04 -18.45 15.51
CA ALA A 59 18.96 -19.46 15.00
C ALA A 59 20.33 -19.39 15.69
N TRP A 60 20.90 -18.19 15.87
CA TRP A 60 22.14 -17.98 16.61
C TRP A 60 22.02 -18.54 18.02
N THR A 61 20.95 -18.18 18.73
CA THR A 61 20.74 -18.57 20.13
C THR A 61 20.68 -20.09 20.28
N LEU A 62 19.94 -20.77 19.39
CA LEU A 62 19.81 -22.23 19.38
C LEU A 62 21.12 -22.95 19.02
N LEU A 63 21.90 -22.38 18.10
CA LEU A 63 23.21 -22.94 17.73
C LEU A 63 24.21 -22.78 18.88
N LYS A 64 24.23 -21.62 19.53
CA LYS A 64 25.09 -21.36 20.68
C LYS A 64 24.74 -22.29 21.85
N SER A 65 23.45 -22.50 22.13
CA SER A 65 23.02 -23.38 23.24
C SER A 65 23.24 -24.88 22.98
N ARG A 66 23.58 -25.29 21.75
CA ARG A 66 23.93 -26.68 21.40
C ARG A 66 25.43 -26.95 21.37
N GLY A 67 26.24 -25.89 21.34
CA GLY A 67 27.70 -25.96 21.33
C GLY A 67 28.35 -25.88 22.71
N GLU A 68 27.56 -25.62 23.76
CA GLU A 68 27.85 -25.93 25.17
C GLU A 68 27.22 -27.27 25.54
#